data_AF-A0A8D3AAH5-F1
#
_entry.id   AF-A0A8D3AAH5-F1
#
_cell.length_a   1.000
_cell.length_b   1.000
_cell.length_c   1.000
_cell.angle_alpha   90.00
_cell.angle_beta   90.00
_cell.angle_gamma   90.00
#
_symmetry.space_group_name_H-M   'P 1'
#
loop_
_entity.id
_entity.type
_entity.pdbx_description
1 polymer ?
#
loop_
_entity_poly.entity_id
_entity_poly.type
_entity_poly.pdbx_seq_one_letter_code
_entity_poly.pdbx_strand_id
1 'polypeptide(L)'
;KKNLKKVTGSVVMPAALGLLPTTVHAAAGDGENEATGPLHRDELSLYTGPPPPSRVVEPEAGQLEQRVAALRQQLEPYAACYRAAYGEIKPKVQRVVRSGTEALAFLRNPPKDFYPRAAVIGFTGALGLLLARGSRVKRLVYPGGLVAVSASLYYPERAAAVARSAGDSVYERVVRGYAAVERMVRPETSSRDGGKVTDGDTRP
;
A
#
# COMPACT_ATOMS: atom_id res chain seq x y z
N LYS A 1 24.54 42.21 28.12
CA LYS A 1 23.67 42.69 27.02
C LYS A 1 23.53 41.60 25.96
N LYS A 2 22.44 40.83 25.99
CA LYS A 2 22.01 39.96 24.88
C LYS A 2 20.48 40.02 24.84
N ASN A 3 19.95 40.92 24.00
CA ASN A 3 18.52 41.08 23.72
C ASN A 3 18.14 40.03 22.67
N LEU A 4 17.15 39.18 22.95
CA LEU A 4 15.74 39.32 22.53
C LEU A 4 15.54 39.18 21.00
N LYS A 5 14.83 38.12 20.61
CA LYS A 5 13.56 38.19 19.84
C LYS A 5 12.98 36.79 19.67
N LYS A 6 11.96 36.51 20.48
CA LYS A 6 11.05 35.37 20.39
C LYS A 6 9.97 35.78 19.38
N VAL A 7 9.87 35.07 18.26
CA VAL A 7 8.83 35.32 17.24
C VAL A 7 7.59 34.52 17.63
N THR A 8 6.59 35.25 18.10
CA THR A 8 5.23 34.77 18.38
C THR A 8 4.33 35.27 17.25
N GLY A 9 3.44 34.41 16.75
CA GLY A 9 2.25 34.84 16.02
C GLY A 9 1.95 34.02 14.77
N SER A 10 1.45 32.80 14.94
CA SER A 10 0.63 32.18 13.88
C SER A 10 -0.80 32.62 14.12
N VAL A 11 -1.26 33.56 13.29
CA VAL A 11 -2.66 33.99 13.22
C VAL A 11 -3.42 32.90 12.47
N VAL A 12 -4.24 32.14 13.20
CA VAL A 12 -5.23 31.23 12.61
C VAL A 12 -6.54 32.01 12.48
N MET A 13 -6.93 32.30 11.24
CA MET A 13 -8.26 32.85 10.93
C MET A 13 -9.21 31.71 10.59
N PRO A 14 -10.43 31.67 11.17
CA PRO A 14 -11.45 30.71 10.77
C PRO A 14 -12.23 31.24 9.56
N ALA A 15 -12.14 30.55 8.42
CA ALA A 15 -12.98 30.78 7.26
C ALA A 15 -14.33 30.06 7.43
N ALA A 16 -15.38 30.81 7.79
CA ALA A 16 -16.75 30.31 7.79
C ALA A 16 -17.27 30.23 6.35
N LEU A 17 -17.49 29.01 5.84
CA LEU A 17 -18.18 28.77 4.58
C LEU A 17 -19.69 28.68 4.84
N GLY A 18 -20.43 29.73 4.46
CA GLY A 18 -21.89 29.70 4.39
C GLY A 18 -22.36 29.02 3.11
N LEU A 19 -23.06 27.89 3.23
CA LEU A 19 -23.80 27.25 2.15
C LEU A 19 -25.17 27.94 2.01
N LEU A 20 -25.43 28.57 0.86
CA LEU A 20 -26.76 29.04 0.49
C LEU A 20 -27.36 28.08 -0.55
N PRO A 21 -28.61 27.60 -0.36
CA PRO A 21 -29.31 26.80 -1.36
C PRO A 21 -29.99 27.70 -2.40
N THR A 22 -29.89 27.32 -3.67
CA THR A 22 -30.61 27.92 -4.80
C THR A 22 -31.99 27.28 -4.97
N THR A 23 -33.06 28.07 -4.87
CA THR A 23 -34.41 27.66 -5.27
C THR A 23 -34.62 28.00 -6.75
N VAL A 24 -35.15 27.04 -7.52
CA VAL A 24 -35.51 27.21 -8.92
C VAL A 24 -37.02 27.47 -8.98
N HIS A 25 -37.43 28.60 -9.56
CA HIS A 25 -38.82 28.91 -9.88
C HIS A 25 -39.14 28.42 -11.30
N ALA A 26 -40.11 27.52 -11.43
CA ALA A 26 -40.75 27.20 -12.70
C ALA A 26 -41.96 28.15 -12.87
N ALA A 27 -41.95 28.97 -13.92
CA ALA A 27 -43.07 29.81 -14.29
C ALA A 27 -44.14 28.95 -14.97
N ALA A 28 -45.35 28.96 -14.37
CA ALA A 28 -46.56 28.42 -14.99
C ALA A 28 -46.94 29.28 -16.20
N GLY A 29 -47.11 28.65 -17.36
CA GLY A 29 -47.69 29.28 -18.54
C GLY A 29 -49.21 29.15 -18.48
N ASP A 30 -49.88 30.26 -18.16
CA ASP A 30 -51.31 30.48 -18.40
C ASP A 30 -51.46 31.26 -19.72
N GLY A 31 -52.42 30.90 -20.56
CA GLY A 31 -52.65 31.62 -21.81
C GLY A 31 -53.53 30.88 -22.82
N GLU A 32 -54.82 30.89 -22.53
CA GLU A 32 -55.94 30.44 -23.33
C GLU A 32 -56.18 31.31 -24.60
N ASN A 33 -56.28 30.61 -25.74
CA ASN A 33 -56.98 30.86 -27.01
C ASN A 33 -57.39 32.29 -27.44
N GLU A 34 -56.81 32.77 -28.55
CA GLU A 34 -57.56 33.54 -29.56
C GLU A 34 -57.07 33.30 -31.01
N ALA A 35 -58.07 33.26 -31.89
CA ALA A 35 -58.08 33.64 -33.31
C ALA A 35 -57.38 32.78 -34.40
N THR A 36 -58.24 32.10 -35.16
CA THR A 36 -58.09 31.59 -36.53
C THR A 36 -57.21 32.46 -37.45
N GLY A 37 -56.12 31.88 -37.97
CA GLY A 37 -55.28 32.39 -39.06
C GLY A 37 -54.73 31.23 -39.93
N PRO A 38 -54.44 31.45 -41.22
CA PRO A 38 -54.28 30.39 -42.22
C PRO A 38 -53.04 29.53 -41.97
N LEU A 39 -53.25 28.22 -41.82
CA LEU A 39 -52.19 27.23 -41.60
C LEU A 39 -51.15 27.27 -42.73
N HIS A 40 -49.90 27.54 -42.35
CA HIS A 40 -48.75 27.61 -43.24
C HIS A 40 -48.40 26.20 -43.74
N ARG A 41 -48.43 26.01 -45.07
CA ARG A 41 -48.31 24.70 -45.74
C ARG A 41 -46.93 24.03 -45.56
N ASP A 42 -45.94 24.76 -45.07
CA ASP A 42 -44.56 24.24 -44.86
C ASP A 42 -44.40 23.45 -43.55
N GLU A 43 -45.42 23.40 -42.68
CA GLU A 43 -45.40 22.56 -41.45
C GLU A 43 -45.93 21.13 -41.68
N LEU A 44 -46.48 20.83 -42.86
CA LEU A 44 -47.04 19.53 -43.22
C LEU A 44 -46.09 18.65 -44.06
N SER A 45 -44.84 19.05 -44.22
CA SER A 45 -43.84 18.23 -44.90
C SER A 45 -43.32 17.13 -43.97
N LEU A 46 -43.94 15.94 -44.03
CA LEU A 46 -43.60 14.70 -43.29
C LEU A 46 -42.18 14.15 -43.55
N TYR A 47 -41.35 14.84 -44.33
CA TYR A 47 -39.94 14.54 -44.57
C TYR A 47 -39.13 15.84 -44.52
N THR A 48 -38.96 16.39 -43.33
CA THR A 48 -38.00 17.49 -43.09
C THR A 48 -36.59 16.99 -43.42
N GLY A 49 -35.97 17.58 -44.44
CA GLY A 49 -34.56 17.35 -44.76
C GLY A 49 -33.66 17.74 -43.58
N PRO A 50 -32.50 17.09 -43.40
CA PRO A 50 -31.65 17.32 -42.23
C PRO A 50 -31.34 18.82 -42.11
N PRO A 51 -31.52 19.43 -40.91
CA PRO A 51 -31.26 20.85 -40.74
C PRO A 51 -29.80 21.15 -41.11
N PRO A 52 -29.53 22.31 -41.78
CA PRO A 52 -28.16 22.71 -42.08
C PRO A 52 -27.36 22.73 -40.78
N PRO A 53 -26.07 22.36 -40.78
CA PRO A 53 -25.29 22.20 -39.56
C PRO A 53 -25.36 23.51 -38.78
N SER A 54 -26.18 23.52 -37.73
CA SER A 54 -26.19 24.60 -36.77
C SER A 54 -24.76 24.75 -36.34
N ARG A 55 -24.16 25.91 -36.64
CA ARG A 55 -22.83 26.27 -36.16
C ARG A 55 -22.77 25.82 -34.71
N VAL A 56 -21.83 24.92 -34.41
CA VAL A 56 -21.39 24.69 -33.05
C VAL A 56 -20.75 26.00 -32.62
N VAL A 57 -21.59 26.96 -32.26
CA VAL A 57 -21.20 28.16 -31.55
C VAL A 57 -20.95 27.64 -30.15
N GLU A 58 -19.67 27.61 -29.76
CA GLU A 58 -19.26 27.38 -28.39
C GLU A 58 -20.18 28.26 -27.52
N PRO A 59 -21.04 27.68 -26.65
CA PRO A 59 -21.95 28.47 -25.86
C PRO A 59 -21.13 29.49 -25.06
N GLU A 60 -21.54 30.75 -25.10
CA GLU A 60 -20.85 31.84 -24.42
C GLU A 60 -20.67 31.44 -22.94
N ALA A 61 -19.42 31.38 -22.49
CA ALA A 61 -19.03 30.66 -21.28
C ALA A 61 -19.91 31.03 -20.08
N GLY A 62 -20.83 30.14 -19.74
CA GLY A 62 -21.78 30.36 -18.66
C GLY A 62 -21.04 30.51 -17.32
N GLN A 63 -21.66 31.16 -16.32
CA GLN A 63 -21.05 31.33 -14.98
C GLN A 63 -20.54 30.02 -14.37
N LEU A 64 -21.18 28.89 -14.68
CA LEU A 64 -20.75 27.55 -14.27
C LEU A 64 -19.46 27.11 -14.96
N GLU A 65 -19.33 27.35 -16.25
CA GLU A 65 -18.13 27.01 -17.02
C GLU A 65 -16.94 27.86 -16.58
N GLN A 66 -17.17 29.15 -16.28
CA GLN A 66 -16.14 30.02 -15.72
C GLN A 66 -15.67 29.54 -14.34
N ARG A 67 -16.60 29.08 -13.48
CA ARG A 67 -16.25 28.52 -12.16
C ARG A 67 -15.50 27.19 -12.26
N VAL A 68 -15.91 26.31 -13.17
CA VAL A 68 -15.21 25.03 -13.41
C VAL A 68 -13.84 25.27 -14.06
N ALA A 69 -13.73 26.23 -14.97
CA ALA A 69 -12.46 26.64 -15.57
C ALA A 69 -11.52 27.24 -14.52
N ALA A 70 -12.01 28.12 -13.64
CA ALA A 70 -11.24 28.66 -12.54
C ALA A 70 -10.77 27.55 -11.59
N LEU A 71 -11.67 26.62 -11.24
CA LEU A 71 -11.31 25.47 -10.40
C LEU A 71 -10.25 24.58 -11.07
N ARG A 72 -10.36 24.35 -12.38
CA ARG A 72 -9.36 23.61 -13.17
C ARG A 72 -8.01 24.31 -13.16
N GLN A 73 -7.97 25.62 -13.37
CA GLN A 73 -6.73 26.40 -13.31
C GLN A 73 -6.07 26.33 -11.93
N GLN A 74 -6.86 26.30 -10.85
CA GLN A 74 -6.32 26.12 -9.50
C GLN A 74 -5.80 24.70 -9.24
N LEU A 75 -6.41 23.67 -9.86
CA LEU A 75 -6.01 22.27 -9.70
C LEU A 75 -4.88 21.85 -10.65
N GLU A 76 -4.66 22.56 -11.76
CA GLU A 76 -3.62 22.31 -12.75
C GLU A 76 -2.19 22.19 -12.17
N PRO A 77 -1.73 23.11 -11.29
CA PRO A 77 -0.42 22.96 -10.65
C PRO A 77 -0.34 21.73 -9.73
N TYR A 78 -1.43 21.34 -9.08
CA TYR A 78 -1.48 20.14 -8.24
C TYR A 78 -1.40 18.86 -9.08
N ALA A 79 -2.15 18.81 -10.18
CA ALA A 79 -2.11 17.70 -11.13
C ALA A 79 -0.72 17.55 -11.78
N ALA A 80 -0.05 18.67 -12.11
CA ALA A 80 1.31 18.67 -12.63
C ALA A 80 2.32 18.10 -11.61
N CYS A 81 2.23 18.52 -10.34
CA CYS A 81 3.06 17.99 -9.26
C CYS A 81 2.88 16.47 -9.10
N TYR A 82 1.63 15.99 -9.11
CA TYR A 82 1.34 14.57 -8.98
C TYR A 82 1.86 13.75 -10.17
N ARG A 83 1.72 14.27 -11.40
CA ARG A 83 2.28 13.64 -12.61
C ARG A 83 3.80 13.55 -12.56
N ALA A 84 4.48 14.59 -12.08
CA ALA A 84 5.94 14.59 -11.93
C ALA A 84 6.40 13.56 -10.88
N ALA A 85 5.79 13.57 -9.69
CA ALA A 85 6.12 12.62 -8.63
C ALA A 85 5.87 11.16 -9.07
N TYR A 86 4.74 10.91 -9.74
CA TYR A 86 4.43 9.59 -10.29
C TYR A 86 5.41 9.18 -11.40
N GLY A 87 5.82 10.13 -12.24
CA GLY A 87 6.84 9.93 -13.27
C GLY A 87 8.20 9.50 -12.73
N GLU A 88 8.58 9.97 -11.53
CA GLU A 88 9.82 9.54 -10.86
C GLU A 88 9.69 8.19 -10.14
N ILE A 89 8.54 7.94 -9.52
CA ILE A 89 8.33 6.73 -8.71
C ILE A 89 8.10 5.51 -9.61
N LYS A 90 7.35 5.68 -10.71
CA LYS A 90 7.05 4.60 -11.67
C LYS A 90 8.30 3.84 -12.15
N PRO A 91 9.38 4.48 -12.65
CA PRO A 91 10.57 3.76 -13.09
C PRO A 91 11.36 3.15 -11.92
N LYS A 92 11.34 3.76 -10.72
CA LYS A 92 11.99 3.18 -9.53
C LYS A 92 11.30 1.88 -9.13
N VAL A 93 9.98 1.87 -9.06
CA VAL A 93 9.19 0.66 -8.77
C VAL A 93 9.40 -0.38 -9.87
N GLN A 94 9.36 0.02 -11.14
CA GLN A 94 9.61 -0.90 -12.25
C GLN A 94 11.02 -1.51 -12.19
N ARG A 95 12.05 -0.74 -11.80
CA ARG A 95 13.40 -1.25 -11.61
C ARG A 95 13.48 -2.24 -10.45
N VAL A 96 12.83 -1.94 -9.32
CA VAL A 96 12.79 -2.86 -8.17
C VAL A 96 12.07 -4.15 -8.55
N VAL A 97 10.91 -4.06 -9.18
CA VAL A 97 10.16 -5.22 -9.66
C VAL A 97 10.97 -6.03 -10.65
N ARG A 98 11.63 -5.38 -11.63
CA ARG A 98 12.49 -6.09 -12.60
C ARG A 98 13.65 -6.79 -11.90
N SER A 99 14.36 -6.10 -11.00
CA SER A 99 15.44 -6.70 -10.23
C SER A 99 14.96 -7.86 -9.35
N GLY A 100 13.75 -7.75 -8.79
CA GLY A 100 13.11 -8.78 -7.99
C GLY A 100 12.77 -9.99 -8.84
N THR A 101 12.23 -9.79 -10.04
CA THR A 101 11.94 -10.89 -10.98
C THR A 101 13.22 -11.55 -11.49
N GLU A 102 14.28 -10.79 -11.76
CA GLU A 102 15.59 -11.31 -12.16
C GLU A 102 16.22 -12.12 -11.03
N ALA A 103 16.19 -11.60 -9.79
CA ALA A 103 16.67 -12.32 -8.61
C ALA A 103 15.83 -13.56 -8.31
N LEU A 104 14.50 -13.51 -8.46
CA LEU A 104 13.62 -14.65 -8.25
C LEU A 104 13.85 -15.74 -9.32
N ALA A 105 14.07 -15.35 -10.58
CA ALA A 105 14.43 -16.27 -11.65
C ALA A 105 15.78 -16.95 -11.37
N PHE A 106 16.75 -16.19 -10.85
CA PHE A 106 18.04 -16.72 -10.41
C PHE A 106 17.93 -17.68 -9.21
N LEU A 107 17.08 -17.36 -8.24
CA LEU A 107 16.79 -18.22 -7.09
C LEU A 107 15.98 -19.47 -7.47
N ARG A 108 15.23 -19.45 -8.57
CA ARG A 108 14.49 -20.61 -9.08
C ARG A 108 15.39 -21.66 -9.73
N ASN A 109 16.47 -21.25 -10.39
CA ASN A 109 17.47 -22.14 -10.99
C ASN A 109 18.87 -21.81 -10.46
N PRO A 110 19.14 -22.01 -9.17
CA PRO A 110 20.42 -21.64 -8.61
C PRO A 110 21.49 -22.63 -9.08
N PRO A 111 22.69 -22.15 -9.44
CA PRO A 111 23.85 -23.02 -9.55
C PRO A 111 24.09 -23.68 -8.18
N LYS A 112 24.50 -24.96 -8.18
CA LYS A 112 24.63 -25.80 -6.96
C LYS A 112 25.43 -25.17 -5.82
N ASP A 113 26.32 -24.22 -6.12
CA ASP A 113 27.19 -23.56 -5.14
C ASP A 113 26.66 -22.23 -4.60
N PHE A 114 25.49 -21.75 -5.04
CA PHE A 114 25.03 -20.41 -4.68
C PHE A 114 24.67 -20.26 -3.20
N TYR A 115 23.84 -21.15 -2.65
CA TYR A 115 23.44 -21.07 -1.24
C TYR A 115 24.60 -21.24 -0.26
N PRO A 116 25.52 -22.21 -0.43
CA PRO A 116 26.69 -22.31 0.44
C PRO A 116 27.54 -21.03 0.41
N ARG A 117 27.81 -20.47 -0.78
CA ARG A 117 28.62 -19.24 -0.91
C ARG A 117 27.90 -18.01 -0.36
N ALA A 118 26.62 -17.84 -0.67
CA ALA A 118 25.81 -16.74 -0.17
C ALA A 118 25.62 -16.82 1.35
N ALA A 119 25.46 -18.02 1.90
CA ALA A 119 25.40 -18.25 3.34
C ALA A 119 26.72 -17.86 4.02
N VAL A 120 27.87 -18.25 3.47
CA VAL A 120 29.19 -17.86 4.03
C VAL A 120 29.38 -16.34 3.96
N ILE A 121 29.06 -15.70 2.83
CA ILE A 121 29.18 -14.24 2.67
C ILE A 121 28.23 -13.49 3.63
N GLY A 122 26.97 -13.94 3.72
CA GLY A 122 25.98 -13.35 4.62
C GLY A 122 26.34 -13.55 6.10
N PHE A 123 26.79 -14.76 6.45
CA PHE A 123 27.18 -15.09 7.82
C PHE A 123 28.43 -14.31 8.25
N THR A 124 29.43 -14.20 7.38
CA THR A 124 30.64 -13.41 7.66
C THR A 124 30.32 -11.92 7.80
N GLY A 125 29.41 -11.37 6.99
CA GLY A 125 28.93 -9.99 7.13
C GLY A 125 28.14 -9.76 8.43
N ALA A 126 27.23 -10.66 8.78
CA ALA A 126 26.46 -10.59 10.02
C ALA A 126 27.35 -10.74 11.25
N LEU A 127 28.30 -11.68 11.21
CA LEU A 127 29.30 -11.87 12.26
C LEU A 127 30.18 -10.62 12.40
N GLY A 128 30.63 -10.05 11.28
CA GLY A 128 31.38 -8.79 11.26
C GLY A 128 30.58 -7.63 11.88
N LEU A 129 29.28 -7.52 11.58
CA LEU A 129 28.41 -6.49 12.14
C LEU A 129 28.17 -6.69 13.65
N LEU A 130 27.99 -7.93 14.10
CA LEU A 130 27.83 -8.27 15.52
C LEU A 130 29.10 -7.99 16.33
N LEU A 131 30.27 -8.20 15.73
CA LEU A 131 31.55 -7.87 16.33
C LEU A 131 31.81 -6.36 16.32
N ALA A 132 31.43 -5.67 15.24
CA ALA A 132 31.61 -4.23 15.06
C ALA A 132 30.71 -3.38 15.96
N ARG A 133 29.47 -3.81 16.23
CA ARG A 133 28.49 -3.09 17.07
C ARG A 133 28.78 -3.19 18.58
N GLY A 134 30.07 -3.34 18.93
CA GLY A 134 30.58 -3.73 20.22
C GLY A 134 29.98 -2.98 21.42
N SER A 135 29.48 -3.75 22.37
CA SER A 135 29.43 -3.32 23.78
C SER A 135 29.43 -4.53 24.72
N ARG A 136 28.76 -5.64 24.35
CA ARG A 136 28.65 -6.82 25.22
C ARG A 136 28.76 -8.17 24.51
N VAL A 137 28.46 -8.23 23.22
CA VAL A 137 28.51 -9.47 22.42
C VAL A 137 29.92 -10.07 22.42
N LYS A 138 30.96 -9.27 22.20
CA LYS A 138 32.36 -9.76 22.23
C LYS A 138 32.77 -10.37 23.58
N ARG A 139 32.21 -9.89 24.70
CA ARG A 139 32.51 -10.40 26.05
C ARG A 139 31.91 -11.78 26.31
N LEU A 140 30.88 -12.17 25.56
CA LEU A 140 30.24 -13.49 25.70
C LEU A 140 30.69 -14.46 24.61
N VAL A 141 30.84 -13.97 23.38
CA VAL A 141 31.24 -14.79 22.24
C VAL A 141 32.68 -15.27 22.37
N TYR A 142 33.60 -14.42 22.86
CA TYR A 142 35.01 -14.81 23.02
C TYR A 142 35.19 -15.95 24.02
N PRO A 143 34.81 -15.83 25.31
CA PRO A 143 34.95 -16.94 26.26
C PRO A 143 34.00 -18.10 25.96
N GLY A 144 32.75 -17.83 25.57
CA GLY A 144 31.76 -18.88 25.27
C GLY A 144 32.18 -19.74 24.07
N GLY A 145 32.68 -19.11 23.00
CA GLY A 145 33.19 -19.82 21.83
C GLY A 145 34.45 -20.61 22.14
N LEU A 146 35.40 -20.03 22.87
CA LEU A 146 36.65 -20.70 23.22
C LEU A 146 36.42 -21.90 24.14
N VAL A 147 35.51 -21.78 25.13
CA VAL A 147 35.08 -22.89 26.01
C VAL A 147 34.34 -23.96 25.22
N ALA A 148 33.45 -23.59 24.30
CA ALA A 148 32.75 -24.56 23.47
C ALA A 148 33.70 -25.35 22.56
N VAL A 149 34.67 -24.67 21.94
CA VAL A 149 35.68 -25.31 21.09
C VAL A 149 36.61 -26.20 21.92
N SER A 150 37.08 -25.74 23.07
CA SER A 150 37.95 -26.55 23.94
C SER A 150 37.21 -27.77 24.50
N ALA A 151 35.95 -27.62 24.91
CA ALA A 151 35.11 -28.73 25.35
C ALA A 151 34.81 -29.72 24.21
N SER A 152 34.60 -29.25 22.99
CA SER A 152 34.35 -30.09 21.82
C SER A 152 35.58 -30.92 21.43
N LEU A 153 36.78 -30.34 21.51
CA LEU A 153 38.03 -31.03 21.20
C LEU A 153 38.40 -32.04 22.29
N TYR A 154 38.14 -31.72 23.56
CA TYR A 154 38.51 -32.58 24.68
C TYR A 154 37.48 -33.69 24.97
N TYR A 155 36.20 -33.48 24.65
CA TYR A 155 35.11 -34.46 24.83
C TYR A 155 34.11 -34.48 23.68
N PRO A 156 34.46 -35.06 22.51
CA PRO A 156 33.61 -35.04 21.32
C PRO A 156 32.27 -35.77 21.51
N GLU A 157 32.24 -36.88 22.27
CA GLU A 157 31.01 -37.66 22.53
C GLU A 157 29.96 -36.86 23.31
N ARG A 158 30.40 -36.11 24.33
CA ARG A 158 29.50 -35.24 25.12
C ARG A 158 29.04 -34.05 24.30
N ALA A 159 29.91 -33.50 23.45
CA ALA A 159 29.54 -32.42 22.54
C ALA A 159 28.51 -32.87 21.50
N ALA A 160 28.67 -34.06 20.91
CA ALA A 160 27.72 -34.62 19.94
C ALA A 160 26.35 -34.90 20.57
N ALA A 161 26.31 -35.47 21.78
CA ALA A 161 25.08 -35.72 22.51
C ALA A 161 24.33 -34.41 22.83
N VAL A 162 25.04 -33.38 23.29
CA VAL A 162 24.48 -32.05 23.55
C VAL A 162 24.02 -31.37 22.25
N ALA A 163 24.77 -31.51 21.16
CA ALA A 163 24.39 -30.94 19.87
C ALA A 163 23.11 -31.56 19.32
N ARG A 164 22.91 -32.88 19.48
CA ARG A 164 21.68 -33.55 19.07
C ARG A 164 20.48 -33.12 19.90
N SER A 165 20.59 -33.15 21.23
CA SER A 165 19.48 -32.74 22.10
C SER A 165 19.13 -31.26 21.96
N ALA A 166 20.13 -30.38 21.79
CA ALA A 166 19.91 -28.97 21.48
C ALA A 166 19.24 -28.81 20.10
N GLY A 167 19.69 -29.57 19.10
CA GLY A 167 19.13 -29.59 17.75
C GLY A 167 17.64 -29.92 17.74
N ASP A 168 17.24 -30.96 18.46
CA ASP A 168 15.83 -31.38 18.57
C ASP A 168 14.96 -30.28 19.20
N SER A 169 15.46 -29.65 20.27
CA SER A 169 14.72 -28.56 20.96
C SER A 169 14.54 -27.32 20.09
N VAL A 170 15.55 -26.97 19.29
CA VAL A 170 15.50 -25.84 18.36
C VAL A 170 14.57 -26.17 17.21
N TYR A 171 14.63 -27.40 16.70
CA TYR A 171 13.74 -27.87 15.65
C TYR A 171 12.27 -27.80 16.09
N GLU A 172 11.91 -28.32 17.26
CA GLU A 172 10.55 -28.21 17.80
C GLU A 172 10.09 -26.76 17.94
N ARG A 173 10.98 -25.87 18.41
CA ARG A 173 10.66 -24.45 18.55
C ARG A 173 10.42 -23.79 17.20
N VAL A 174 11.22 -24.12 16.19
CA VAL A 174 11.05 -23.61 14.83
C VAL A 174 9.75 -24.14 14.22
N VAL A 175 9.45 -25.43 14.35
CA VAL A 175 8.21 -26.04 13.87
C VAL A 175 7.00 -25.39 14.54
N ARG A 176 7.04 -25.22 15.88
CA ARG A 176 5.97 -24.54 16.62
C ARG A 176 5.84 -23.07 16.21
N GLY A 177 6.95 -22.38 15.97
CA GLY A 177 6.96 -21.00 15.49
C GLY A 177 6.37 -20.88 14.09
N TYR A 178 6.73 -21.78 13.18
CA TYR A 178 6.16 -21.85 11.84
C TYR A 178 4.66 -22.09 11.89
N ALA A 179 4.21 -23.09 12.68
CA ALA A 179 2.79 -23.36 12.88
C ALA A 179 2.04 -22.16 13.49
N ALA A 180 2.67 -21.41 14.40
CA ALA A 180 2.07 -20.20 14.96
C ALA A 180 1.91 -19.09 13.93
N VAL A 181 2.92 -18.89 13.07
CA VAL A 181 2.86 -17.91 11.97
C VAL A 181 1.83 -18.33 10.92
N GLU A 182 1.77 -19.61 10.58
CA GLU A 182 0.77 -20.15 9.66
C GLU A 182 -0.65 -19.89 10.16
N ARG A 183 -0.91 -20.08 11.47
CA ARG A 183 -2.19 -19.75 12.11
C ARG A 183 -2.53 -18.26 12.09
N MET A 184 -1.52 -17.37 12.14
CA MET A 184 -1.75 -15.93 12.05
C MET A 184 -1.98 -15.46 10.61
N VAL A 185 -1.32 -16.09 9.64
CA VAL A 185 -1.40 -15.74 8.21
C VAL A 185 -2.65 -16.33 7.57
N ARG A 186 -3.04 -17.54 7.98
CA ARG A 186 -4.32 -18.17 7.65
C ARG A 186 -5.13 -18.29 8.94
N PRO A 187 -5.74 -17.19 9.42
CA PRO A 187 -6.79 -17.34 10.39
C PRO A 187 -7.89 -18.14 9.67
N GLU A 188 -8.05 -19.40 10.05
CA GLU A 188 -9.10 -20.28 9.55
C GLU A 188 -10.40 -19.47 9.43
N THR A 189 -10.89 -19.30 8.21
CA THR A 189 -12.25 -18.84 7.97
C THR A 189 -13.19 -20.03 8.18
N SER A 190 -13.11 -20.68 9.35
CA SER A 190 -14.06 -21.71 9.75
C SER A 190 -15.14 -21.03 10.59
N SER A 191 -16.18 -20.63 9.87
CA SER A 191 -17.57 -20.54 10.31
C SER A 191 -17.88 -21.09 11.71
N ARG A 192 -18.57 -20.26 12.48
CA ARG A 192 -19.71 -20.67 13.32
C ARG A 192 -20.31 -21.99 12.81
N ASP A 193 -20.08 -23.09 13.51
CA ASP A 193 -21.19 -23.95 13.94
C ASP A 193 -20.80 -24.69 15.22
N GLY A 194 -21.72 -24.70 16.17
CA GLY A 194 -21.57 -25.36 17.45
C GLY A 194 -21.99 -26.83 17.36
N GLY A 195 -21.47 -27.67 18.25
CA GLY A 195 -21.95 -29.05 18.32
C GLY A 195 -21.18 -29.97 19.26
N LYS A 196 -21.54 -29.89 20.55
CA LYS A 196 -21.57 -30.96 21.57
C LYS A 196 -20.33 -31.82 21.87
N VAL A 197 -19.92 -31.68 23.14
CA VAL A 197 -19.39 -32.69 24.07
C VAL A 197 -20.03 -34.08 23.88
N THR A 198 -19.19 -35.12 23.87
CA THR A 198 -19.42 -36.35 24.67
C THR A 198 -18.10 -36.92 25.17
N ASP A 199 -17.98 -36.89 26.48
CA ASP A 199 -17.09 -37.70 27.33
C ASP A 199 -17.33 -39.20 27.06
N GLY A 200 -16.28 -40.00 27.17
CA GLY A 200 -16.29 -41.40 26.73
C GLY A 200 -15.02 -42.14 27.14
N ASP A 201 -14.79 -42.19 28.45
CA ASP A 201 -13.99 -43.19 29.15
C ASP A 201 -14.32 -44.61 28.65
N THR A 202 -13.31 -45.46 28.48
CA THR A 202 -13.26 -46.87 28.97
C THR A 202 -12.06 -47.60 28.34
N ARG A 203 -11.07 -47.85 29.18
CA ARG A 203 -9.99 -48.86 29.09
C ARG A 203 -10.56 -50.28 29.24
N PRO A 204 -9.87 -51.34 28.78
CA PRO A 204 -8.70 -51.90 29.47
C PRO A 204 -7.39 -51.84 28.68
#